data_AF-A0AAT9PIL2-F1
#
_entry.id   AF-A0AAT9PIL2-F1
#
_cell.length_a   1.000
_cell.length_b   1.000
_cell.length_c   1.000
_cell.angle_alpha   90.00
_cell.angle_beta   90.00
_cell.angle_gamma   90.00
#
_symmetry.space_group_name_H-M   'P 1'
#
loop_
_entity.id
_entity.type
_entity.pdbx_description
1 polymer ?
#
loop_
_entity_poly.entity_id
_entity_poly.type
_entity_poly.pdbx_seq_one_letter_code
_entity_poly.pdbx_strand_id
1 'polypeptide(L)'
;MPKQLTIFDVEPVVAFDTEKANIHRLNSKVRFTDVVVQVPKQVRATDELKPTTAPNDQYELFEEYTIGIWRFKRVEDKQFDWEEAEELCKSARDNKEPISIRIYLSLEQSFIPDNVVEYL
;
A
#
# COMPACT_ATOMS: atom_id res chain seq x y z
N MET A 1 -29.62 18.14 0.99
CA MET A 1 -29.99 16.80 1.50
C MET A 1 -28.70 16.00 1.61
N PRO A 2 -28.30 15.50 2.79
CA PRO A 2 -27.11 14.65 2.89
C PRO A 2 -27.42 13.28 2.28
N LYS A 3 -26.61 12.84 1.31
CA LYS A 3 -26.69 11.48 0.75
C LYS A 3 -26.34 10.49 1.87
N GLN A 4 -27.32 9.74 2.33
CA GLN A 4 -27.12 8.64 3.26
C GLN A 4 -26.46 7.50 2.49
N LEU A 5 -25.16 7.27 2.73
CA LEU A 5 -24.44 6.11 2.22
C LEU A 5 -25.01 4.88 2.92
N THR A 6 -25.44 3.88 2.13
CA THR A 6 -25.96 2.63 2.68
C THR A 6 -24.79 1.71 3.05
N ILE A 7 -25.00 0.78 3.99
CA ILE A 7 -23.96 -0.17 4.44
C ILE A 7 -23.41 -1.05 3.30
N PHE A 8 -24.06 -1.04 2.13
CA PHE A 8 -23.69 -1.75 0.91
C PHE A 8 -22.91 -0.89 -0.10
N ASP A 9 -22.75 0.42 0.13
CA ASP A 9 -21.91 1.31 -0.68
C ASP A 9 -20.44 1.32 -0.24
N VAL A 10 -20.10 0.50 0.78
CA VAL A 10 -18.74 0.32 1.27
C VAL A 10 -18.14 -0.86 0.50
N GLU A 11 -17.18 -0.59 -0.39
CA GLU A 11 -16.37 -1.64 -1.03
C GLU A 11 -15.84 -2.56 0.10
N PRO A 12 -16.02 -3.90 0.00
CA PRO A 12 -15.61 -4.80 1.05
C PRO A 12 -14.10 -4.69 1.23
N VAL A 13 -13.69 -4.20 2.41
CA VAL A 13 -12.29 -4.10 2.81
C VAL A 13 -11.78 -5.52 3.07
N VAL A 14 -11.06 -6.08 2.08
CA VAL A 14 -10.44 -7.40 2.21
C VAL A 14 -9.06 -7.21 2.83
N ALA A 15 -9.04 -7.24 4.17
CA ALA A 15 -7.80 -7.17 4.93
C ALA A 15 -6.85 -8.29 4.52
N PHE A 16 -5.56 -7.98 4.52
CA PHE A 16 -4.50 -8.95 4.25
C PHE A 16 -4.57 -10.16 5.19
N ASP A 17 -4.46 -11.35 4.60
CA ASP A 17 -4.56 -12.66 5.24
C ASP A 17 -3.23 -13.39 5.07
N THR A 18 -2.50 -13.55 6.18
CA THR A 18 -1.18 -14.20 6.19
C THR A 18 -1.25 -15.68 5.84
N GLU A 19 -2.39 -16.34 6.02
CA GLU A 19 -2.53 -17.78 5.70
C GLU A 19 -2.67 -18.01 4.19
N LYS A 20 -3.14 -17.00 3.44
CA LYS A 20 -3.27 -17.03 1.98
C LYS A 20 -2.03 -16.52 1.26
N ALA A 21 -1.16 -15.80 1.96
CA ALA A 21 0.00 -15.15 1.37
C ALA A 21 1.10 -16.16 0.99
N ASN A 22 1.70 -15.96 -0.18
CA ASN A 22 2.89 -16.70 -0.61
C ASN A 22 4.14 -16.11 0.05
N ILE A 23 4.53 -16.70 1.18
CA ILE A 23 5.64 -16.18 1.98
C ILE A 23 6.99 -16.63 1.39
N HIS A 24 7.72 -15.67 0.84
CA HIS A 24 9.10 -15.82 0.41
C HIS A 24 10.08 -15.48 1.54
N ARG A 25 11.29 -16.06 1.46
CA ARG A 25 12.39 -15.79 2.40
C ARG A 25 13.62 -15.30 1.65
N LEU A 26 14.07 -14.08 1.93
CA LEU A 26 15.32 -13.54 1.44
C LEU A 26 16.40 -13.65 2.53
N ASN A 27 17.54 -14.26 2.17
CA ASN A 27 18.71 -14.45 3.03
C ASN A 27 18.38 -15.05 4.42
N SER A 28 17.36 -15.92 4.47
CA SER A 28 16.84 -16.59 5.68
C SER A 28 16.29 -15.68 6.79
N LYS A 29 16.30 -14.35 6.61
CA LYS A 29 15.90 -13.38 7.64
C LYS A 29 14.66 -12.58 7.28
N VAL A 30 14.60 -12.09 6.04
CA VAL A 30 13.48 -11.24 5.60
C VAL A 30 12.41 -12.13 5.01
N ARG A 31 11.23 -12.12 5.61
CA ARG A 31 10.03 -12.73 5.02
C ARG A 31 9.31 -11.66 4.25
N PHE A 32 8.86 -11.96 3.05
CA PHE A 32 8.06 -11.03 2.27
C PHE A 32 6.99 -11.78 1.49
N THR A 33 5.98 -11.05 1.06
CA THR A 33 4.97 -11.52 0.12
C THR A 33 4.71 -10.41 -0.88
N ASP A 34 4.36 -10.81 -2.09
CA ASP A 34 3.88 -9.89 -3.11
C ASP A 34 2.37 -10.01 -3.21
N VAL A 35 1.69 -8.88 -3.32
CA VAL A 35 0.22 -8.82 -3.41
C VAL A 35 -0.19 -7.70 -4.36
N VAL A 36 -1.37 -7.81 -4.94
CA VAL A 36 -2.04 -6.72 -5.65
C VAL A 36 -3.02 -6.07 -4.70
N VAL A 37 -2.96 -4.74 -4.57
CA VAL A 37 -3.81 -3.96 -3.67
C VAL A 37 -4.47 -2.79 -4.39
N GLN A 38 -5.59 -2.32 -3.85
CA GLN A 38 -6.14 -1.00 -4.19
C GLN A 38 -5.78 0.02 -3.11
N VAL A 39 -5.05 1.07 -3.48
CA VAL A 39 -4.63 2.10 -2.52
C VAL A 39 -5.85 2.90 -2.03
N PRO A 40 -6.10 2.97 -0.71
CA PRO A 40 -7.25 3.71 -0.18
C PRO A 40 -7.18 5.22 -0.46
N LYS A 41 -8.34 5.86 -0.69
CA LYS A 41 -8.43 7.30 -1.00
C LYS A 41 -7.88 8.26 0.07
N GLN A 42 -7.77 7.78 1.31
CA GLN A 42 -7.27 8.54 2.47
C GLN A 42 -5.74 8.60 2.54
N VAL A 43 -5.06 7.76 1.76
CA VAL A 43 -3.60 7.75 1.65
C VAL A 43 -3.15 9.02 0.93
N ARG A 44 -2.33 9.85 1.56
CA ARG A 44 -1.98 11.20 1.05
C ARG A 44 -0.49 11.49 1.23
N ALA A 45 0.13 12.04 0.20
CA ALA A 45 1.50 12.52 0.25
C ALA A 45 1.61 13.86 1.01
N THR A 46 2.83 14.26 1.38
CA THR A 46 3.06 15.50 2.14
C THR A 46 2.58 16.76 1.41
N ASP A 47 2.72 16.81 0.09
CA ASP A 47 2.32 17.92 -0.78
C ASP A 47 0.79 18.07 -0.90
N GLU A 48 0.03 17.02 -0.55
CA GLU A 48 -1.44 17.03 -0.55
C GLU A 48 -2.04 17.41 0.81
N LEU A 49 -1.19 17.50 1.83
CA LEU A 49 -1.61 17.71 3.22
C LEU A 49 -1.34 19.15 3.65
N LYS A 50 -2.08 19.59 4.67
CA LYS A 50 -1.82 20.88 5.30
C LYS A 50 -0.46 20.82 6.00
N PRO A 51 0.41 21.83 5.83
CA PRO A 51 1.69 21.87 6.51
C PRO A 51 1.51 21.76 8.03
N THR A 52 2.14 20.75 8.62
CA THR A 52 2.10 20.47 10.05
C THR A 52 3.38 19.73 10.45
N THR A 53 3.75 19.84 11.72
CA THR A 53 4.84 19.06 12.33
C THR A 53 4.31 17.89 13.16
N ALA A 54 2.98 17.77 13.30
CA ALA A 54 2.37 16.65 13.99
C ALA A 54 2.41 15.40 13.09
N PRO A 55 2.48 14.19 13.68
CA PRO A 55 2.29 12.94 12.95
C PRO A 55 0.97 12.95 12.18
N ASN A 56 0.94 12.26 11.04
CA ASN A 56 -0.25 12.18 10.20
C ASN A 56 -0.38 10.79 9.61
N ASP A 57 -1.35 10.03 10.11
CA ASP A 57 -1.65 8.67 9.70
C ASP A 57 -1.85 8.54 8.18
N GLN A 58 -2.40 9.56 7.51
CA GLN A 58 -2.61 9.54 6.05
C GLN A 58 -1.29 9.51 5.28
N TYR A 59 -0.28 10.20 5.81
CA TYR A 59 1.07 10.23 5.26
C TYR A 59 1.86 8.97 5.63
N GLU A 60 1.75 8.51 6.87
CA GLU A 60 2.40 7.25 7.30
C GLU A 60 1.91 6.08 6.45
N LEU A 61 0.60 6.00 6.18
CA LEU A 61 0.03 5.03 5.23
C LEU A 61 0.60 5.22 3.81
N PHE A 62 0.75 6.46 3.35
CA PHE A 62 1.32 6.74 2.03
C PHE A 62 2.74 6.24 1.90
N GLU A 63 3.59 6.49 2.90
CA GLU A 63 4.95 5.96 2.92
C GLU A 63 4.97 4.43 2.85
N GLU A 64 4.13 3.73 3.62
CA GLU A 64 4.10 2.26 3.58
C GLU A 64 3.68 1.69 2.22
N TYR A 65 2.65 2.26 1.56
CA TYR A 65 2.28 1.86 0.21
C TYR A 65 3.40 2.16 -0.81
N THR A 66 4.01 3.35 -0.73
CA THR A 66 5.10 3.76 -1.62
C THR A 66 6.33 2.86 -1.44
N ILE A 67 6.71 2.52 -0.20
CA ILE A 67 7.75 1.54 0.12
C ILE A 67 7.43 0.19 -0.53
N GLY A 68 6.18 -0.26 -0.42
CA GLY A 68 5.74 -1.52 -1.01
C GLY A 68 5.88 -1.55 -2.54
N ILE A 69 5.45 -0.48 -3.22
CA ILE A 69 5.57 -0.31 -4.68
C ILE A 69 7.05 -0.29 -5.08
N TRP A 70 7.85 0.54 -4.41
CA TRP A 70 9.27 0.70 -4.68
C TRP A 70 10.02 -0.62 -4.53
N ARG A 71 9.77 -1.36 -3.44
CA ARG A 71 10.37 -2.70 -3.21
C ARG A 71 9.99 -3.69 -4.29
N PHE A 72 8.75 -3.67 -4.76
CA PHE A 72 8.26 -4.56 -5.82
C PHE A 72 8.93 -4.24 -7.16
N LYS A 73 8.85 -2.98 -7.61
CA LYS A 73 9.40 -2.53 -8.91
C LYS A 73 10.91 -2.68 -8.99
N ARG A 74 11.63 -2.46 -7.88
CA ARG A 74 13.09 -2.63 -7.85
C ARG A 74 13.59 -4.05 -7.99
N VAL A 75 12.72 -5.06 -7.98
CA VAL A 75 13.11 -6.42 -8.36
C VAL A 75 13.49 -6.46 -9.83
N GLU A 76 12.67 -5.83 -10.68
CA GLU A 76 12.83 -5.79 -12.14
C GLU A 76 13.79 -4.69 -12.57
N ASP A 77 13.63 -3.47 -12.02
CA ASP A 77 14.45 -2.32 -12.38
C ASP A 77 15.18 -1.74 -11.15
N LYS A 78 16.49 -1.97 -11.06
CA LYS A 78 17.30 -1.48 -9.93
C LYS A 78 17.42 0.05 -9.87
N GLN A 79 17.18 0.74 -10.99
CA GLN A 79 17.25 2.20 -11.12
C GLN A 79 15.91 2.88 -10.82
N PHE A 80 14.83 2.12 -10.63
CA PHE A 80 13.54 2.67 -10.23
C PHE A 80 13.68 3.47 -8.94
N ASP A 81 13.40 4.77 -9.04
CA ASP A 81 13.60 5.73 -7.96
C ASP A 81 12.37 5.86 -7.07
N TRP A 82 12.51 6.68 -6.03
CA TRP A 82 11.48 6.85 -5.02
C TRP A 82 10.34 7.74 -5.52
N GLU A 83 10.69 8.79 -6.26
CA GLU A 83 9.76 9.76 -6.85
C GLU A 83 8.79 9.08 -7.83
N GLU A 84 9.26 8.15 -8.66
CA GLU A 84 8.40 7.34 -9.52
C GLU A 84 7.44 6.45 -8.71
N ALA A 85 7.87 5.93 -7.55
CA ALA A 85 7.00 5.14 -6.68
C ALA A 85 5.88 5.98 -6.07
N GLU A 86 6.18 7.21 -5.66
CA GLU A 86 5.19 8.16 -5.12
C GLU A 86 4.13 8.51 -6.16
N GLU A 87 4.54 8.83 -7.38
CA GLU A 87 3.64 9.17 -8.48
C GLU A 87 2.77 7.97 -8.88
N LEU A 88 3.32 6.75 -8.91
CA LEU A 88 2.53 5.54 -9.11
C LEU A 88 1.51 5.32 -7.99
N CYS A 89 1.88 5.58 -6.73
CA CYS A 89 0.99 5.46 -5.59
C CYS A 89 -0.20 6.44 -5.71
N LYS A 90 0.09 7.72 -6.00
CA LYS A 90 -0.93 8.75 -6.24
C LYS A 90 -1.84 8.38 -7.41
N SER A 91 -1.26 7.98 -8.55
CA SER A 91 -2.01 7.62 -9.75
C SER A 91 -2.90 6.39 -9.53
N ALA A 92 -2.37 5.32 -8.92
CA ALA A 92 -3.14 4.12 -8.61
C ALA A 92 -4.31 4.41 -7.68
N ARG A 93 -4.09 5.24 -6.64
CA ARG A 93 -5.14 5.70 -5.73
C ARG A 93 -6.24 6.49 -6.45
N ASP A 94 -5.84 7.47 -7.26
CA ASP A 94 -6.78 8.41 -7.88
C ASP A 94 -7.61 7.76 -9.00
N ASN A 95 -6.98 6.85 -9.75
CA ASN A 95 -7.64 6.08 -10.80
C ASN A 95 -8.35 4.83 -10.27
N LYS A 96 -8.18 4.49 -8.98
CA LYS A 96 -8.61 3.22 -8.36
C LYS A 96 -8.05 1.99 -9.09
N GLU A 97 -6.84 2.10 -9.61
CA GLU A 97 -6.17 1.01 -10.31
C GLU A 97 -5.48 0.10 -9.28
N PRO A 98 -5.68 -1.23 -9.38
CA PRO A 98 -4.91 -2.17 -8.57
C PRO A 98 -3.42 -2.08 -8.89
N ILE A 99 -2.57 -2.13 -7.86
CA ILE A 99 -1.12 -2.07 -8.00
C ILE A 99 -0.43 -3.16 -7.18
N SER A 100 0.63 -3.73 -7.74
CA SER A 100 1.44 -4.73 -7.06
C SER A 100 2.40 -4.09 -6.07
N ILE A 101 2.44 -4.62 -4.85
CA ILE A 101 3.34 -4.19 -3.79
C ILE A 101 4.03 -5.39 -3.15
N ARG A 102 5.21 -5.13 -2.57
CA ARG A 102 5.96 -6.11 -1.78
C ARG A 102 5.93 -5.73 -0.30
N ILE A 103 5.35 -6.61 0.51
CA ILE A 103 5.21 -6.42 1.95
C ILE A 103 6.28 -7.24 2.66
N TYR A 104 7.03 -6.61 3.55
CA TYR A 104 7.94 -7.33 4.44
C TYR A 104 7.20 -7.73 5.71
N LEU A 105 7.17 -9.04 5.97
CA LEU A 105 6.52 -9.65 7.11
C LEU A 105 7.55 -9.74 8.25
N SER A 106 7.70 -8.65 9.00
CA SER A 106 8.55 -8.61 10.20
C SER A 106 7.71 -8.41 11.46
N LEU A 107 8.23 -8.79 12.63
CA LEU A 107 7.54 -8.59 13.91
C LEU A 107 7.47 -7.11 14.32
N GLU A 108 8.33 -6.26 13.75
CA GLU A 108 8.46 -4.84 14.10
C GLU A 108 7.71 -3.92 13.11
N GLN A 109 7.56 -4.34 11.86
CA GLN A 109 6.86 -3.57 10.82
C GLN A 109 5.46 -4.15 10.60
N SER A 110 4.45 -3.44 11.13
CA SER A 110 3.05 -3.86 11.21
C SER A 110 2.17 -3.28 10.09
N PHE A 111 2.72 -3.04 8.90
CA PHE A 111 1.90 -2.62 7.77
C PHE A 111 1.05 -3.79 7.26
N ILE A 112 -0.27 -3.59 7.25
CA ILE A 112 -1.26 -4.54 6.76
C ILE A 112 -2.12 -3.75 5.77
N PRO A 113 -2.08 -4.04 4.46
CA PRO A 113 -2.92 -3.34 3.51
C PRO A 113 -4.38 -3.77 3.64
N ASP A 114 -5.27 -2.80 3.42
CA ASP A 114 -6.70 -2.94 3.65
C ASP A 114 -7.45 -3.62 2.50
N ASN A 115 -7.01 -3.42 1.26
CA ASN A 115 -7.75 -3.86 0.06
C ASN A 115 -6.88 -4.77 -0.79
N VAL A 116 -6.62 -5.99 -0.31
CA VAL A 116 -5.90 -7.00 -1.10
C VAL A 116 -6.82 -7.60 -2.15
N VAL A 117 -6.44 -7.46 -3.41
CA VAL A 117 -7.14 -7.99 -4.58
C VAL A 117 -6.64 -9.39 -4.92
N GLU A 118 -5.33 -9.61 -4.84
CA GLU A 118 -4.67 -10.85 -5.25
C GLU A 118 -3.39 -11.10 -4.45
N TYR A 119 -3.08 -12.38 -4.20
CA TYR A 119 -1.80 -12.83 -3.64
C TYR A 119 -0.98 -13.43 -4.79
N LEU A 120 0.22 -12.89 -5.02
CA LEU A 120 1.10 -13.25 -6.15
C LEU A 120 2.03 -14.43 -5.84
#